data_AF-L0MBD6-F1
#
_entry.id   AF-L0MBD6-F1
#
_cell.length_a   1.000
_cell.length_b   1.000
_cell.length_c   1.000
_cell.angle_alpha   90.00
_cell.angle_beta   90.00
_cell.angle_gamma   90.00
#
_symmetry.space_group_name_H-M   'P 1'
#
loop_
_entity.id
_entity.type
_entity.pdbx_description
1 polymer ?
#
loop_
_entity_poly.entity_id
_entity_poly.type
_entity_poly.pdbx_seq_one_letter_code
_entity_poly.pdbx_strand_id
1 'polypeptide(L)'
;MKMFFIICSILLVSGCPGPGDRLPETLHADVTLKGKSPCILYPAKLGERITSIQISSKTDKPFSKLFDDSPFYPVSSQCLPTFDYHFKAGNEYVVYYGLDNDRRQRLIQATFHFQGRDNK
;
A
#
# COMPACT_ATOMS: atom_id res chain seq x y z
N MET A 1 15.52 30.29 38.83
CA MET A 1 15.91 30.71 37.47
C MET A 1 16.42 29.57 36.57
N LYS A 2 17.01 28.48 37.11
CA LYS A 2 17.47 27.33 36.29
C LYS A 2 16.37 26.45 35.68
N MET A 3 15.20 26.34 36.33
CA MET A 3 14.16 25.38 35.88
C MET A 3 13.43 25.80 34.59
N PHE A 4 13.26 27.12 34.36
CA PHE A 4 12.56 27.61 33.16
C PHE A 4 13.31 27.31 31.85
N PHE A 5 14.65 27.29 31.87
CA PHE A 5 15.46 26.95 30.69
C PHE A 5 15.31 25.49 30.25
N ILE A 6 15.08 24.57 31.20
CA ILE A 6 14.90 23.15 30.91
C ILE A 6 13.55 22.92 30.22
N ILE A 7 12.49 23.61 30.67
CA ILE A 7 11.14 23.47 30.13
C ILE A 7 11.05 24.00 28.68
N CYS A 8 11.68 25.14 28.36
CA CYS A 8 11.74 25.64 26.98
C CYS A 8 12.51 24.71 26.03
N SER A 9 13.55 24.01 26.52
CA SER A 9 14.36 23.11 25.68
C SER A 9 13.57 21.86 25.26
N ILE A 10 12.64 21.38 26.09
CA ILE A 10 11.83 20.18 25.76
C ILE A 10 10.83 20.49 24.62
N LEU A 11 10.31 21.71 24.55
CA LEU A 11 9.38 22.14 23.49
C LEU A 11 10.04 22.27 22.11
N LEU A 12 11.35 22.50 22.06
CA LEU A 12 12.10 22.59 20.79
C LEU A 12 12.48 21.21 20.21
N VAL A 13 12.37 20.14 21.01
CA VAL A 13 12.70 18.77 20.58
C VAL A 13 11.46 18.02 20.07
N SER A 14 10.24 18.51 20.31
CA SER A 14 9.05 17.97 19.65
C SER A 14 8.94 18.51 18.22
N GLY A 15 9.48 17.78 17.25
CA GLY A 15 9.18 18.02 15.84
C GLY A 15 7.75 17.59 15.52
N CYS A 16 6.84 18.54 15.33
CA CYS A 16 5.54 18.23 14.70
C CYS A 16 5.77 17.99 13.20
N PRO A 17 5.11 16.99 12.59
CA PRO A 17 5.16 16.81 11.14
C PRO A 17 4.74 18.11 10.45
N GLY A 18 5.61 18.62 9.57
CA GLY A 18 5.38 19.87 8.88
C GLY A 18 4.28 19.73 7.82
N PRO A 19 3.77 20.84 7.25
CA PRO A 19 2.81 20.81 6.14
C PRO A 19 3.28 20.03 4.90
N GLY A 20 4.59 19.76 4.79
CA GLY A 20 5.21 18.92 3.77
C GLY A 20 5.29 17.42 4.13
N ASP A 21 5.14 17.04 5.41
CA ASP A 21 5.20 15.66 5.89
C ASP A 21 3.82 15.00 5.87
N ARG A 22 3.08 15.20 4.78
CA ARG A 22 1.77 14.58 4.64
C ARG A 22 1.96 13.12 4.28
N LEU A 23 1.54 12.23 5.17
CA LEU A 23 1.39 10.83 4.84
C LEU A 23 0.42 10.68 3.66
N PRO A 24 0.69 9.77 2.71
CA PRO A 24 -0.24 9.45 1.65
C PRO A 24 -1.60 9.04 2.22
N GLU A 25 -2.67 9.43 1.54
CA GLU A 25 -4.00 8.93 1.89
C GLU A 25 -4.12 7.46 1.47
N THR A 26 -4.56 6.61 2.39
CA THR A 26 -4.75 5.18 2.14
C THR A 26 -6.20 4.88 1.78
N LEU A 27 -6.40 4.26 0.63
CA LEU A 27 -7.67 3.74 0.11
C LEU A 27 -7.68 2.23 0.29
N HIS A 28 -8.77 1.67 0.81
CA HIS A 28 -8.87 0.22 0.99
C HIS A 28 -9.41 -0.47 -0.28
N ALA A 29 -8.79 -1.59 -0.64
CA ALA A 29 -9.23 -2.47 -1.71
C ALA A 29 -9.77 -3.78 -1.14
N ASP A 30 -10.76 -4.34 -1.83
CA ASP A 30 -11.32 -5.64 -1.50
C ASP A 30 -10.46 -6.76 -2.09
N VAL A 31 -10.49 -7.93 -1.45
CA VAL A 31 -9.77 -9.11 -1.95
C VAL A 31 -10.73 -10.26 -2.09
N THR A 32 -10.77 -10.82 -3.29
CA THR A 32 -11.52 -12.05 -3.61
C THR A 32 -10.55 -13.11 -4.10
N LEU A 33 -11.01 -14.36 -4.21
CA LEU A 33 -10.24 -15.42 -4.86
C LEU A 33 -10.73 -15.59 -6.30
N LYS A 34 -9.83 -15.42 -7.28
CA LYS A 34 -10.12 -15.73 -8.68
C LYS A 34 -9.23 -16.90 -9.10
N GLY A 35 -9.81 -18.09 -9.15
CA GLY A 35 -9.07 -19.31 -9.45
C GLY A 35 -8.21 -19.78 -8.26
N LYS A 36 -6.89 -19.62 -8.37
CA LYS A 36 -5.91 -20.01 -7.33
C LYS A 36 -5.07 -18.83 -6.81
N SER A 37 -5.43 -17.61 -7.20
CA SER A 37 -4.68 -16.40 -6.84
C SER A 37 -5.62 -15.38 -6.21
N PRO A 38 -5.13 -14.52 -5.30
CA PRO A 38 -5.90 -13.39 -4.81
C PRO A 38 -6.15 -12.40 -5.97
N CYS A 39 -7.38 -11.90 -6.03
CA CYS A 39 -7.82 -10.86 -6.93
C CYS A 39 -8.14 -9.62 -6.09
N ILE A 40 -7.26 -8.63 -6.17
CA ILE A 40 -7.40 -7.36 -5.47
C ILE A 40 -8.28 -6.45 -6.33
N LEU A 41 -9.42 -6.01 -5.79
CA LEU A 41 -10.41 -5.19 -6.49
C LEU A 41 -10.39 -3.78 -5.91
N TYR A 42 -10.28 -2.81 -6.80
CA TYR A 42 -10.31 -1.39 -6.47
C TYR A 42 -11.23 -0.67 -7.47
N PRO A 43 -12.15 0.20 -7.00
CA PRO A 43 -13.04 0.98 -7.86
C PRO A 43 -12.26 2.12 -8.54
N ALA A 44 -11.45 1.77 -9.53
CA ALA A 44 -10.57 2.70 -10.24
C ALA A 44 -11.35 3.83 -10.92
N LYS A 45 -10.87 5.06 -10.76
CA LYS A 45 -11.37 6.23 -11.48
C LYS A 45 -10.62 6.40 -12.80
N LEU A 46 -11.29 6.97 -13.79
CA LEU A 46 -10.68 7.26 -15.09
C LEU A 46 -9.45 8.17 -14.92
N GLY A 47 -8.33 7.78 -15.53
CA GLY A 47 -7.09 8.55 -15.50
C GLY A 47 -6.18 8.28 -14.30
N GLU A 48 -6.61 7.48 -13.32
CA GLU A 48 -5.72 7.01 -12.26
C GLU A 48 -4.63 6.09 -12.82
N ARG A 49 -3.44 6.15 -12.21
CA ARG A 49 -2.25 5.40 -12.67
C ARG A 49 -1.57 4.76 -11.48
N ILE A 50 -1.25 3.47 -11.60
CA ILE A 50 -0.46 2.75 -10.61
C ILE A 50 1.02 2.91 -10.95
N THR A 51 1.78 3.46 -10.01
CA THR A 51 3.23 3.76 -10.15
C THR A 51 4.11 2.85 -9.33
N SER A 52 3.55 2.14 -8.35
CA SER A 52 4.30 1.14 -7.61
C SER A 52 3.41 0.03 -7.07
N ILE A 53 4.05 -1.07 -6.71
CA ILE A 53 3.48 -2.14 -5.89
C ILE A 53 4.48 -2.49 -4.79
N GLN A 54 3.97 -2.78 -3.60
CA GLN A 54 4.71 -3.40 -2.52
C GLN A 54 3.86 -4.53 -1.93
N ILE A 55 4.45 -5.71 -1.76
CA ILE A 55 3.82 -6.87 -1.14
C ILE A 55 4.68 -7.28 0.04
N SER A 56 4.09 -7.38 1.21
CA SER A 56 4.77 -7.83 2.42
C SER A 56 3.98 -8.93 3.13
N SER A 57 4.71 -9.83 3.78
CA SER A 57 4.17 -10.79 4.76
C SER A 57 5.15 -10.87 5.93
N LYS A 58 4.73 -11.49 7.03
CA LYS A 58 5.60 -11.68 8.20
C LYS A 58 6.74 -12.66 7.94
N THR A 59 6.57 -13.56 6.96
CA THR A 59 7.45 -14.72 6.73
C THR A 59 8.31 -14.60 5.48
N ASP A 60 7.86 -13.83 4.48
CA ASP A 60 8.57 -13.69 3.20
C ASP A 60 9.31 -12.36 3.13
N LYS A 61 10.36 -12.31 2.30
CA LYS A 61 11.00 -11.05 1.96
C LYS A 61 9.98 -10.14 1.25
N PRO A 62 9.93 -8.83 1.58
CA PRO A 62 9.04 -7.91 0.90
C PRO A 62 9.42 -7.83 -0.59
N PHE A 63 8.40 -7.80 -1.43
CA PHE A 63 8.53 -7.54 -2.86
C PHE A 63 8.12 -6.10 -3.14
N SER A 64 8.86 -5.42 -4.01
CA SER A 64 8.48 -4.10 -4.50
C SER A 64 8.86 -3.93 -5.97
N LYS A 65 8.07 -3.14 -6.69
CA LYS A 65 8.35 -2.77 -8.07
C LYS A 65 7.81 -1.36 -8.34
N LEU A 66 8.60 -0.56 -9.06
CA LEU A 66 8.24 0.78 -9.52
C LEU A 66 7.91 0.74 -11.02
N PHE A 67 7.03 1.64 -11.45
CA PHE A 67 6.49 1.73 -12.81
C PHE A 67 6.60 3.15 -13.38
N ASP A 68 7.54 3.96 -12.88
CA ASP A 68 7.62 5.40 -13.16
C ASP A 68 7.61 5.73 -14.66
N ASP A 69 8.31 4.94 -15.48
CA ASP A 69 8.37 5.15 -16.94
C ASP A 69 7.21 4.50 -17.73
N SER A 70 6.45 3.60 -17.10
CA SER A 70 5.38 2.84 -17.76
C SER A 70 4.26 2.52 -16.75
N PRO A 71 3.47 3.53 -16.33
CA PRO A 71 2.43 3.34 -15.33
C PRO A 71 1.37 2.34 -15.80
N PHE A 72 0.83 1.57 -14.84
CA PHE A 72 -0.29 0.68 -15.12
C PHE A 72 -1.62 1.42 -14.94
N TYR A 73 -2.53 1.27 -15.90
CA TYR A 73 -3.85 1.90 -15.84
C TYR A 73 -4.89 0.90 -15.31
N PRO A 74 -5.36 1.04 -14.06
CA PRO A 74 -6.33 0.11 -13.50
C PRO A 74 -7.70 0.27 -14.16
N VAL A 75 -8.35 -0.86 -14.44
CA VAL A 75 -9.71 -0.92 -14.96
C VAL A 75 -10.64 -1.36 -13.83
N SER A 76 -11.75 -0.64 -13.65
CA SER A 76 -12.75 -1.00 -12.65
C SER A 76 -13.24 -2.44 -12.86
N SER A 77 -13.50 -3.15 -11.76
CA SER A 77 -13.93 -4.56 -11.74
C SER A 77 -12.91 -5.58 -12.28
N GLN A 78 -11.68 -5.16 -12.61
CA GLN A 78 -10.58 -6.07 -12.91
C GLN A 78 -9.63 -6.20 -11.72
N CYS A 79 -8.96 -7.35 -11.61
CA CYS A 79 -7.97 -7.55 -10.56
C CYS A 79 -6.78 -6.63 -10.81
N LEU A 80 -6.33 -5.93 -9.78
CA LEU A 80 -5.05 -5.24 -9.82
C LEU A 80 -3.92 -6.27 -10.01
N PRO A 81 -2.89 -5.92 -10.80
CA PRO A 81 -1.80 -6.83 -11.12
C PRO A 81 -0.98 -7.15 -9.86
N THR A 82 -0.58 -8.42 -9.71
CA THR A 82 0.36 -8.86 -8.66
C THR A 82 1.75 -9.17 -9.22
N PHE A 83 1.97 -8.92 -10.52
CA PHE A 83 3.26 -9.01 -11.22
C PHE A 83 4.04 -10.29 -10.93
N ASP A 84 3.37 -11.43 -11.11
CA ASP A 84 3.93 -12.78 -10.93
C ASP A 84 4.41 -13.09 -9.50
N TYR A 85 3.95 -12.31 -8.52
CA TYR A 85 4.16 -12.65 -7.12
C TYR A 85 3.42 -13.95 -6.76
N HIS A 86 4.16 -14.90 -6.18
CA HIS A 86 3.63 -16.20 -5.78
C HIS A 86 3.22 -16.17 -4.31
N PHE A 87 1.92 -16.03 -4.05
CA PHE A 87 1.37 -16.09 -2.70
C PHE A 87 1.42 -17.51 -2.14
N LYS A 88 1.93 -17.66 -0.92
CA LYS A 88 2.00 -18.94 -0.21
C LYS A 88 0.82 -19.06 0.74
N ALA A 89 0.19 -20.24 0.74
CA ALA A 89 -0.90 -20.55 1.64
C ALA A 89 -0.47 -20.45 3.11
N GLY A 90 -1.39 -20.04 3.99
CA GLY A 90 -1.17 -19.87 5.43
C GLY A 90 -0.54 -18.53 5.83
N ASN A 91 -0.29 -17.64 4.87
CA ASN A 91 0.35 -16.35 5.15
C ASN A 91 -0.64 -15.19 5.11
N GLU A 92 -0.42 -14.23 6.00
CA GLU A 92 -1.06 -12.91 5.98
C GLU A 92 -0.23 -11.96 5.12
N TYR A 93 -0.88 -11.31 4.16
CA TYR A 93 -0.27 -10.38 3.22
C TYR A 93 -0.86 -8.99 3.39
N VAL A 94 0.01 -7.99 3.24
CA VAL A 94 -0.36 -6.60 3.02
C VAL A 94 0.20 -6.18 1.66
N VAL A 95 -0.66 -5.65 0.81
CA VAL A 95 -0.31 -5.16 -0.52
C VAL A 95 -0.61 -3.67 -0.59
N TYR A 96 0.36 -2.88 -1.02
CA TYR A 96 0.21 -1.46 -1.31
C TYR A 96 0.43 -1.22 -2.80
N TYR A 97 -0.42 -0.41 -3.41
CA TYR A 97 -0.18 0.17 -4.73
C TYR A 97 -0.01 1.68 -4.61
N GLY A 98 1.07 2.21 -5.16
CA GLY A 98 1.22 3.64 -5.35
C GLY A 98 0.28 4.12 -6.44
N LEU A 99 -0.54 5.11 -6.13
CA LEU A 99 -1.47 5.73 -7.07
C LEU A 99 -1.01 7.14 -7.37
N ASP A 100 -0.68 7.40 -8.63
CA ASP A 100 -0.36 8.74 -9.12
C ASP A 100 -1.61 9.61 -9.12
N ASN A 101 -1.43 10.84 -8.67
CA ASN A 101 -2.40 11.91 -8.79
C ASN A 101 -1.63 13.22 -8.74
N ASP A 102 -1.91 14.10 -9.70
CA ASP A 102 -1.33 15.43 -9.89
C ASP A 102 -1.30 16.32 -8.62
N ARG A 103 -2.02 15.97 -7.56
CA ARG A 103 -2.13 16.79 -6.33
C ARG A 103 -1.70 16.12 -5.03
N ARG A 104 -1.82 14.80 -4.87
CA ARG A 104 -1.54 14.08 -3.62
C ARG A 104 -1.20 12.62 -3.89
N GLN A 105 -0.12 12.13 -3.28
CA GLN A 105 0.18 10.69 -3.27
C GLN A 105 -0.91 9.94 -2.50
N ARG A 106 -1.44 8.88 -3.12
CA ARG A 106 -2.42 7.99 -2.52
C ARG A 106 -1.88 6.56 -2.58
N LEU A 107 -2.26 5.74 -1.62
CA LEU A 107 -1.94 4.32 -1.58
C LEU A 107 -3.23 3.52 -1.63
N ILE A 108 -3.28 2.48 -2.44
CA ILE A 108 -4.33 1.47 -2.36
C ILE A 108 -3.78 0.33 -1.50
N GLN A 109 -4.45 0.01 -0.40
CA GLN A 109 -4.06 -1.06 0.51
C GLN A 109 -5.06 -2.22 0.46
N ALA A 110 -4.53 -3.43 0.34
CA ALA A 110 -5.26 -4.67 0.54
C ALA A 110 -4.58 -5.52 1.62
N THR A 111 -5.35 -6.04 2.56
CA THR A 111 -4.87 -6.96 3.61
C THR A 111 -5.69 -8.23 3.56
N PHE A 112 -5.02 -9.39 3.52
CA PHE A 112 -5.72 -10.67 3.45
C PHE A 112 -4.86 -11.82 3.96
N HIS A 113 -5.53 -12.85 4.50
CA HIS A 113 -4.92 -14.14 4.79
C HIS A 113 -5.14 -15.06 3.60
N PHE A 114 -4.05 -15.52 2.96
CA PHE A 114 -4.14 -16.39 1.81
C PHE A 114 -4.15 -17.85 2.25
N GLN A 115 -5.27 -18.55 2.07
CA GLN A 115 -5.40 -19.96 2.48
C GLN A 115 -4.93 -20.95 1.39
N GLY A 116 -4.61 -20.48 0.17
CA GLY A 116 -4.53 -21.37 -0.99
C GLY A 116 -5.88 -22.06 -1.24
N ARG A 117 -5.99 -22.86 -2.30
CA ARG A 117 -7.18 -23.71 -2.48
C ARG A 117 -6.89 -25.07 -1.84
N ASP A 118 -7.59 -25.42 -0.77
CA ASP A 118 -7.74 -26.83 -0.39
C ASP A 118 -8.57 -27.50 -1.48
N ASN A 119 -7.95 -28.42 -2.23
CA ASN A 119 -8.72 -29.33 -3.07
C ASN A 119 -9.51 -30.23 -2.12
N LYS A 120 -10.82 -30.02 -2.01
CA LYS A 120 -11.75 -31.04 -1.57
C LYS A 120 -12.38 -31.69 -2.80
#